data_AF-A0A0P0R704-F1
#
_entry.id   AF-A0A0P0R704-F1
#
_cell.length_a   1.000
_cell.length_b   1.000
_cell.length_c   1.000
_cell.angle_alpha   90.00
_cell.angle_beta   90.00
_cell.angle_gamma   90.00
#
_symmetry.space_group_name_H-M   'P 1'
#
loop_
_entity.id
_entity.type
_entity.pdbx_description
1 polymer ?
#
loop_
_entity_poly.entity_id
_entity_poly.type
_entity_poly.pdbx_seq_one_letter_code
_entity_poly.pdbx_strand_id
1 'polypeptide(L)'
;MTITRHPDGCLLLFPRPEWEVFRAKIVALPMEAKWFQRIFLGSAADVDLDTAGRVLIAPELRQAAKLEKEVMLLGMGSRFEIWDKETYDAQEQAAMSQGMPESLKNFTF
;
A
#
# COMPACT_ATOMS: atom_id res chain seq x y z
N MET A 1 -11.11 -9.07 -2.96
CA MET A 1 -10.23 -8.07 -2.28
C MET A 1 -9.90 -6.97 -3.27
N THR A 2 -9.29 -5.87 -2.85
CA THR A 2 -8.91 -4.78 -3.78
C THR A 2 -7.45 -4.41 -3.61
N ILE A 3 -6.72 -4.33 -4.73
CA ILE A 3 -5.34 -3.83 -4.78
C ILE A 3 -5.33 -2.43 -5.39
N THR A 4 -4.53 -1.53 -4.83
CA THR A 4 -4.29 -0.19 -5.40
C THR A 4 -2.84 0.24 -5.19
N ARG A 5 -2.35 1.20 -5.98
CA ARG A 5 -1.04 1.83 -5.76
C ARG A 5 -1.02 2.75 -4.53
N HIS A 6 0.17 2.90 -3.94
CA HIS A 6 0.49 3.92 -2.95
C HIS A 6 1.63 4.85 -3.46
N PRO A 7 1.63 6.14 -3.08
CA PRO A 7 2.71 7.08 -3.43
C PRO A 7 4.10 6.66 -2.96
N ASP A 8 4.19 5.91 -1.85
CA ASP A 8 5.48 5.47 -1.29
C ASP A 8 6.15 4.36 -2.12
N GLY A 9 5.51 3.90 -3.20
CA GLY A 9 6.08 2.93 -4.14
C GLY A 9 5.63 1.49 -3.89
N CYS A 10 4.63 1.27 -3.03
CA CYS A 10 4.07 -0.05 -2.75
C CYS A 10 2.66 -0.22 -3.34
N LEU A 11 2.14 -1.44 -3.25
CA LEU A 11 0.72 -1.72 -3.45
C LEU A 11 0.03 -1.91 -2.10
N LEU A 12 -1.19 -1.41 -1.98
CA LEU A 12 -2.06 -1.69 -0.85
C LEU A 12 -3.01 -2.82 -1.24
N LEU A 13 -3.22 -3.78 -0.34
CA LEU A 13 -4.21 -4.84 -0.46
C LEU A 13 -5.23 -4.71 0.68
N PHE A 14 -6.49 -4.56 0.30
CA PHE A 14 -7.60 -4.37 1.23
C PHE A 14 -8.58 -5.55 1.18
N PRO A 15 -9.03 -6.05 2.35
CA PRO A 15 -10.32 -6.71 2.46
C PRO A 15 -11.44 -5.79 1.98
N ARG A 16 -12.52 -6.35 1.43
CA ARG A 16 -13.57 -5.53 0.82
C ARG A 16 -14.21 -4.50 1.77
N PRO A 17 -14.53 -4.83 3.04
CA PRO A 17 -15.10 -3.84 3.97
C PRO A 17 -14.18 -2.64 4.20
N GLU A 18 -12.87 -2.88 4.36
CA GLU A 18 -11.87 -1.84 4.60
C GLU A 18 -11.63 -0.98 3.35
N TRP A 19 -11.70 -1.59 2.16
CA TRP A 19 -11.63 -0.86 0.90
C TRP A 19 -12.76 0.16 0.78
N GLU A 20 -14.01 -0.20 1.10
CA GLU A 20 -15.14 0.73 0.98
C GLU A 20 -14.97 1.95 1.89
N VAL A 21 -14.48 1.72 3.12
CA VAL A 21 -14.19 2.80 4.08
C VAL A 21 -13.07 3.71 3.55
N PHE A 22 -11.98 3.13 3.04
CA PHE A 22 -10.87 3.88 2.46
C PHE A 22 -11.30 4.66 1.22
N ARG A 23 -12.01 4.01 0.29
CA ARG A 23 -12.53 4.60 -0.95
C ARG A 23 -13.42 5.80 -0.67
N ALA A 24 -14.32 5.72 0.30
CA ALA A 24 -15.18 6.84 0.67
C ALA A 24 -14.37 8.07 1.11
N LYS A 25 -13.30 7.87 1.89
CA LYS A 25 -12.39 8.95 2.30
C LYS A 25 -11.66 9.57 1.11
N ILE A 26 -11.17 8.76 0.16
CA ILE A 26 -10.49 9.25 -1.04
C ILE A 26 -11.44 10.05 -1.93
N VAL A 27 -12.68 9.59 -2.12
CA VAL A 27 -13.69 10.31 -2.91
C VAL A 27 -14.03 11.67 -2.29
N ALA A 28 -14.03 11.76 -0.96
CA ALA A 28 -14.32 13.00 -0.23
C ALA A 28 -13.15 14.01 -0.22
N LEU A 29 -11.98 13.65 -0.79
CA LEU A 29 -10.85 14.56 -0.86
C LEU A 29 -11.14 15.79 -1.72
N PRO A 30 -10.55 16.96 -1.38
CA PRO A 30 -10.76 18.20 -2.09
C PRO A 30 -10.04 18.23 -3.46
N MET A 31 -10.34 19.25 -4.27
CA MET A 31 -9.93 19.35 -5.68
C MET A 31 -8.39 19.31 -5.87
N GLU A 32 -7.64 19.88 -4.93
CA GLU A 32 -6.18 19.89 -4.93
C GLU A 32 -5.57 18.48 -4.85
N ALA A 33 -6.31 17.50 -4.31
CA ALA A 33 -5.85 16.12 -4.15
C ALA A 33 -6.24 15.20 -5.33
N LYS A 34 -6.68 15.75 -6.48
CA LYS A 34 -7.10 14.95 -7.65
C LYS A 34 -6.06 13.93 -8.11
N TRP A 35 -4.77 14.25 -8.03
CA TRP A 35 -3.73 13.31 -8.43
C TRP A 35 -3.69 12.09 -7.52
N PHE A 36 -3.89 12.25 -6.21
CA PHE A 36 -4.01 11.14 -5.28
C PHE A 36 -5.27 10.32 -5.54
N GLN A 37 -6.40 10.98 -5.83
CA GLN A 37 -7.62 10.26 -6.24
C GLN A 37 -7.38 9.40 -7.50
N ARG A 38 -6.66 9.91 -8.50
CA ARG A 38 -6.29 9.14 -9.70
C ARG A 38 -5.36 7.97 -9.38
N ILE A 39 -4.37 8.19 -8.51
CA ILE A 39 -3.43 7.13 -8.10
C ILE A 39 -4.20 6.02 -7.39
N PHE A 40 -5.00 6.34 -6.37
CA PHE A 40 -5.71 5.33 -5.60
C PHE A 40 -6.88 4.71 -6.37
N LEU A 41 -7.83 5.52 -6.82
CA LEU A 41 -9.05 5.00 -7.45
C LEU A 41 -8.80 4.51 -8.88
N GLY A 42 -7.92 5.18 -9.63
CA GLY A 42 -7.64 4.84 -11.02
C GLY A 42 -6.75 3.61 -11.18
N SER A 43 -6.04 3.18 -10.13
CA SER A 43 -5.27 1.94 -10.13
C SER A 43 -5.92 0.82 -9.32
N ALA A 44 -7.08 1.06 -8.73
CA ALA A 44 -7.79 0.07 -7.95
C ALA A 44 -8.26 -1.09 -8.85
N ALA A 45 -7.89 -2.31 -8.48
CA ALA A 45 -8.27 -3.53 -9.17
C ALA A 45 -8.80 -4.55 -8.14
N ASP A 46 -9.97 -5.11 -8.42
CA ASP A 46 -10.50 -6.22 -7.63
C ASP A 46 -9.78 -7.51 -7.99
N VAL A 47 -9.43 -8.28 -6.96
CA VAL A 47 -8.67 -9.53 -7.08
C VAL A 47 -9.22 -10.58 -6.11
N ASP A 48 -9.11 -11.84 -6.52
CA ASP A 48 -9.50 -13.01 -5.74
C ASP A 48 -8.29 -13.88 -5.40
N LEU A 49 -8.47 -14.70 -4.36
CA LEU A 49 -7.52 -15.75 -4.01
C LEU A 49 -7.86 -17.01 -4.81
N ASP A 50 -6.84 -17.65 -5.38
CA ASP A 50 -7.01 -19.00 -5.89
C ASP A 50 -7.08 -20.03 -4.75
N THR A 51 -7.32 -21.29 -5.12
CA THR A 51 -7.40 -22.41 -4.15
C THR A 51 -6.13 -22.65 -3.33
N ALA A 52 -4.99 -22.10 -3.75
CA ALA A 52 -3.71 -22.18 -3.04
C ALA A 52 -3.43 -20.90 -2.24
N GLY A 53 -4.37 -19.97 -2.14
CA GLY A 53 -4.21 -18.70 -1.43
C GLY A 53 -3.31 -17.70 -2.15
N ARG A 54 -3.16 -17.80 -3.48
CA ARG A 54 -2.36 -16.86 -4.28
C ARG A 54 -3.23 -15.77 -4.88
N VAL A 55 -2.67 -14.57 -5.01
CA VAL A 55 -3.29 -13.44 -5.70
C VAL A 55 -2.51 -13.14 -6.98
N LEU A 56 -3.21 -12.98 -8.11
CA LEU A 56 -2.61 -12.52 -9.35
C LEU A 56 -2.55 -10.99 -9.38
N ILE A 57 -1.35 -10.42 -9.39
CA ILE A 57 -1.15 -8.97 -9.50
C ILE A 57 -0.97 -8.60 -10.98
N ALA A 58 -1.81 -7.68 -11.46
CA ALA A 58 -1.76 -7.16 -12.83
C ALA A 58 -0.35 -6.62 -13.18
N PRO A 59 0.15 -6.82 -14.42
CA PRO A 59 1.48 -6.37 -14.84
C PRO A 59 1.75 -4.88 -14.56
N GLU A 60 0.75 -4.02 -14.75
CA GLU A 60 0.84 -2.57 -14.58
C GLU A 60 1.07 -2.20 -13.11
N LEU A 61 0.43 -2.93 -12.18
CA LEU A 61 0.62 -2.75 -10.74
C LEU A 61 1.98 -3.27 -10.28
N ARG A 62 2.43 -4.41 -10.81
CA ARG A 62 3.79 -4.93 -10.56
C ARG A 62 4.85 -3.94 -11.02
N GLN A 63 4.70 -3.39 -12.24
CA GLN A 63 5.61 -2.39 -12.77
C GLN A 63 5.60 -1.10 -11.93
N ALA A 64 4.41 -0.65 -11.51
CA ALA A 64 4.27 0.56 -10.72
C ALA A 64 4.95 0.48 -9.35
N ALA A 65 4.92 -0.68 -8.70
CA ALA A 65 5.57 -0.94 -7.41
C ALA A 65 6.94 -1.61 -7.55
N LYS A 66 7.46 -1.73 -8.78
CA LYS A 66 8.75 -2.36 -9.11
C LYS A 66 8.92 -3.76 -8.50
N LEU A 67 7.83 -4.54 -8.43
CA LEU A 67 7.87 -5.87 -7.86
C LEU A 67 8.64 -6.82 -8.77
N GLU A 68 9.82 -7.24 -8.33
CA GLU A 68 10.66 -8.20 -9.04
C GLU A 68 10.50 -9.62 -8.45
N LYS A 69 11.55 -10.17 -7.86
CA LYS A 69 11.61 -11.56 -7.41
C LYS A 69 11.21 -11.74 -5.96
N GLU A 70 11.73 -10.88 -5.08
CA GLU A 70 11.47 -10.95 -3.65
C GLU A 70 10.51 -9.84 -3.25
N VAL A 71 9.40 -10.24 -2.62
CA VAL A 71 8.36 -9.32 -2.18
C VAL A 71 8.18 -9.43 -0.67
N MET A 72 7.87 -8.30 -0.04
CA MET A 72 7.51 -8.22 1.37
C MET A 72 6.02 -7.94 1.51
N LEU A 73 5.37 -8.65 2.42
CA LEU A 73 3.98 -8.41 2.81
C LEU A 73 3.94 -7.90 4.25
N LEU A 74 3.46 -6.68 4.45
CA LEU A 74 3.40 -6.05 5.76
C LEU A 74 1.95 -5.88 6.19
N GLY A 75 1.61 -6.32 7.40
CA GLY A 75 0.30 -6.11 8.01
C GLY A 75 0.23 -4.75 8.71
N MET A 76 -0.65 -3.86 8.23
CA MET A 76 -0.81 -2.50 8.75
C MET A 76 -2.14 -2.32 9.52
N GLY A 77 -2.65 -3.40 10.11
CA GLY A 77 -3.96 -3.45 10.75
C GLY A 77 -5.07 -3.73 9.72
N SER A 78 -5.64 -2.67 9.12
CA SER A 78 -6.81 -2.79 8.22
C SER A 78 -6.46 -3.12 6.76
N ARG A 79 -5.17 -3.19 6.42
CA ARG A 79 -4.69 -3.48 5.07
C ARG A 79 -3.34 -4.17 5.13
N PHE A 80 -2.95 -4.73 4.00
CA PHE A 80 -1.58 -5.14 3.76
C PHE A 80 -0.88 -4.18 2.81
N GLU A 81 0.43 -4.08 2.95
CA GLU A 81 1.29 -3.43 1.97
C GLU A 81 2.16 -4.50 1.31
N ILE A 82 2.27 -4.41 -0.01
CA ILE A 82 3.06 -5.30 -0.85
C ILE A 82 4.19 -4.47 -1.43
N TRP A 83 5.41 -4.85 -1.07
CA TRP A 83 6.61 -4.14 -1.42
C TRP A 83 7.56 -5.02 -2.21
N ASP A 84 8.35 -4.40 -3.07
CA ASP A 84 9.63 -4.97 -3.47
C ASP A 84 10.58 -4.95 -2.26
N LYS A 85 11.28 -6.08 -2.02
CA LYS A 85 12.09 -6.27 -0.80
C LYS A 85 13.21 -5.24 -0.68
N GLU A 86 13.96 -5.02 -1.76
CA GLU A 86 15.09 -4.09 -1.75
C GLU A 86 14.61 -2.65 -1.55
N THR A 87 13.52 -2.29 -2.21
CA THR A 87 12.88 -0.97 -2.07
C THR A 87 12.42 -0.72 -0.63
N TYR A 88 11.80 -1.71 0.01
CA TYR A 88 11.37 -1.58 1.41
C TYR A 88 12.56 -1.42 2.36
N ASP A 89 13.58 -2.29 2.25
CA ASP A 89 14.75 -2.24 3.13
C ASP A 89 15.46 -0.89 3.06
N ALA A 90 15.59 -0.32 1.85
CA ALA A 90 16.17 1.00 1.66
C ALA A 90 15.36 2.11 2.34
N GLN A 91 14.02 2.05 2.26
CA GLN A 91 13.15 3.02 2.93
C GLN A 91 13.15 2.86 4.45
N GLU A 92 13.15 1.63 4.96
CA GLU A 92 13.25 1.33 6.39
C GLU A 92 14.57 1.85 6.97
N GLN A 93 15.69 1.57 6.31
CA GLN A 93 17.00 2.09 6.71
C GLN A 93 17.04 3.62 6.70
N ALA A 94 16.50 4.24 5.65
CA ALA A 94 16.41 5.70 5.57
C ALA A 94 15.57 6.28 6.71
N ALA A 95 14.41 5.68 7.03
CA ALA A 95 13.56 6.11 8.14
C ALA A 95 14.26 5.94 9.49
N MET A 96 14.93 4.80 9.73
CA MET A 96 15.67 4.57 10.98
C MET A 96 16.83 5.55 11.15
N SER A 97 17.48 5.97 10.05
CA SER A 97 18.58 6.94 10.10
C SER A 97 18.15 8.35 10.52
N GLN A 98 16.88 8.71 10.31
CA GLN A 98 16.31 10.00 10.73
C GLN A 98 15.97 10.06 12.23
N GLY A 99 16.08 8.93 12.94
CA GLY A 99 15.74 8.81 14.36
C GLY A 99 14.23 8.74 14.60
N MET A 100 13.85 8.51 15.87
CA MET A 100 12.44 8.39 16.25
C MET A 100 11.70 9.74 16.15
N PRO A 101 10.55 9.79 15.44
CA PRO A 101 9.69 10.97 15.42
C PRO A 101 9.23 11.39 16.82
N GLU A 102 8.95 12.69 17.00
CA GLU A 102 8.50 13.22 18.30
C GLU A 102 7.21 12.58 18.81
N SER A 103 6.32 12.18 17.90
CA SER A 103 5.07 11.49 18.24
C SER A 103 5.29 10.17 18.97
N LEU A 104 6.44 9.52 18.78
CA LEU A 104 6.80 8.27 19.47
C LEU A 104 7.47 8.51 20.82
N LYS A 105 7.94 9.72 21.14
CA LYS A 105 8.58 10.02 22.43
C LYS A 105 7.64 9.81 23.63
N ASN A 106 6.33 9.93 23.40
CA ASN A 106 5.30 9.73 24.42
C ASN A 106 4.74 8.30 24.45
N PHE A 107 5.19 7.42 23.56
CA PHE A 107 4.83 6.01 23.60
C PHE A 107 5.78 5.29 24.55
N THR A 108 5.23 4.70 25.60
CA THR A 108 5.95 3.75 26.44
C THR A 108 5.64 2.35 25.91
N PHE A 109 6.68 1.60 25.54
CA PHE A 109 6.57 0.20 25.14
C PHE A 109 6.68 -0.73 26.34
#